data_AF-A0A7K3HHH9-F1
#
_entry.id   AF-A0A7K3HHH9-F1
#
_cell.length_a   1.000
_cell.length_b   1.000
_cell.length_c   1.000
_cell.angle_alpha   90.00
_cell.angle_beta   90.00
_cell.angle_gamma   90.00
#
_symmetry.space_group_name_H-M   'P 1'
#
loop_
_entity.id
_entity.type
_entity.pdbx_description
1 polymer ?
#
loop_
_entity_poly.entity_id
_entity_poly.type
_entity_poly.pdbx_seq_one_letter_code
_entity_poly.pdbx_strand_id
1 'polypeptide(L)' 'IGFVTNGSFIDSQSTDGFRKVLYDEFNYLYIINLRGDQRTQGEKSRKEGGKIFGSGSRAPIAISILVKDGSYNHDIYYN' A
#
# COMPACT_ATOMS: atom_id res chain seq x y z
N ILE A 1 -6.67 3.21 -12.28
CA ILE A 1 -6.50 4.26 -11.25
C ILE A 1 -5.08 4.19 -10.71
N GLY A 2 -4.40 5.32 -10.48
CA GLY A 2 -3.04 5.35 -9.92
C GLY A 2 -2.92 6.38 -8.81
N PHE A 3 -2.47 5.97 -7.62
CA PHE A 3 -2.33 6.85 -6.47
C PHE A 3 -1.02 6.63 -5.70
N VAL A 4 -0.62 7.67 -4.98
CA VAL A 4 0.37 7.62 -3.90
C VAL A 4 -0.35 7.94 -2.60
N THR A 5 -0.47 6.96 -1.70
CA THR A 5 -1.29 7.08 -0.49
C THR A 5 -0.54 6.61 0.75
N ASN A 6 -1.16 6.81 1.91
CA ASN A 6 -0.77 6.07 3.11
C ASN A 6 -0.92 4.56 2.83
N GLY A 7 0.18 3.82 3.00
CA GLY A 7 0.28 2.38 2.73
C GLY A 7 -0.20 1.49 3.88
N SER A 8 -0.71 2.06 4.98
CA SER A 8 -1.12 1.27 6.14
C SER A 8 -2.20 0.23 5.83
N PHE A 9 -3.00 0.43 4.77
CA PHE A 9 -4.03 -0.52 4.37
C PHE A 9 -3.49 -1.89 3.94
N ILE A 10 -2.20 -1.99 3.61
CA ILE A 10 -1.54 -3.23 3.16
C ILE A 10 -1.61 -4.30 4.25
N ASP A 11 -1.34 -3.93 5.51
CA ASP A 11 -1.21 -4.88 6.63
C ASP A 11 -1.96 -4.45 7.91
N SER A 12 -2.82 -3.42 7.82
CA SER A 12 -3.65 -3.05 8.98
C SER A 12 -4.75 -4.07 9.25
N GLN A 13 -5.04 -4.28 10.54
CA GLN A 13 -6.16 -5.08 11.05
C GLN A 13 -7.51 -4.51 10.62
N SER A 14 -7.65 -3.18 10.63
CA SER A 14 -8.92 -2.49 10.34
C SER A 14 -9.25 -2.33 8.86
N THR A 15 -8.37 -2.80 7.96
CA THR A 15 -8.52 -2.60 6.51
C THR A 15 -8.64 -3.92 5.75
N ASP A 16 -8.95 -5.01 6.43
CA ASP A 16 -9.24 -6.32 5.85
C ASP A 16 -10.42 -6.28 4.87
N GLY A 17 -11.52 -5.64 5.25
CA GLY A 17 -12.68 -5.45 4.38
C GLY A 17 -12.36 -4.58 3.16
N PHE A 18 -11.52 -3.56 3.33
CA PHE A 18 -11.07 -2.72 2.21
C PHE A 18 -10.22 -3.51 1.21
N ARG A 19 -9.28 -4.36 1.69
CA ARG A 19 -8.50 -5.24 0.81
C ARG A 19 -9.39 -6.23 0.06
N LYS A 20 -10.41 -6.78 0.72
CA LYS A 20 -11.41 -7.64 0.07
C LYS A 20 -12.13 -6.92 -1.07
N VAL A 21 -12.68 -5.72 -0.82
CA VAL A 21 -13.38 -4.94 -1.85
C VAL A 21 -12.46 -4.58 -3.01
N LEU A 22 -11.20 -4.20 -2.74
CA LEU A 22 -10.24 -3.91 -3.80
C LEU A 22 -10.00 -5.13 -4.71
N TYR A 23 -9.88 -6.32 -4.12
CA TYR A 23 -9.73 -7.56 -4.87
C TYR A 23 -10.98 -7.91 -5.67
N ASP A 24 -12.17 -7.75 -5.08
CA ASP A 24 -13.44 -8.07 -5.74
C ASP A 24 -13.78 -7.06 -6.87
N GLU A 25 -13.42 -5.79 -6.74
CA GLU A 25 -13.79 -4.73 -7.70
C GLU A 25 -12.81 -4.52 -8.86
N PHE A 26 -11.54 -4.91 -8.68
CA PHE A 26 -10.47 -4.72 -9.65
C PHE A 26 -9.83 -6.05 -10.07
N ASN A 27 -9.35 -6.11 -11.31
CA ASN A 27 -8.78 -7.32 -11.91
C ASN A 27 -7.28 -7.44 -11.63
N TYR A 28 -6.54 -6.33 -11.66
CA TYR A 28 -5.11 -6.32 -11.39
C TYR A 28 -4.73 -5.22 -10.42
N LEU A 29 -4.05 -5.59 -9.35
CA LEU A 29 -3.60 -4.68 -8.32
C LEU A 29 -2.07 -4.69 -8.29
N TYR A 30 -1.44 -3.57 -8.64
CA TYR A 30 0.01 -3.39 -8.47
C TYR A 30 0.26 -2.50 -7.27
N ILE A 31 0.83 -3.08 -6.22
CA ILE A 31 1.10 -2.43 -4.95
C ILE A 31 2.61 -2.40 -4.75
N ILE A 32 3.17 -1.19 -4.70
CA ILE A 32 4.60 -0.96 -4.43
C ILE A 32 4.68 -0.32 -3.05
N ASN A 33 5.15 -1.07 -2.06
CA ASN A 33 5.32 -0.63 -0.68
C ASN A 33 6.66 0.11 -0.54
N LEU A 34 6.59 1.44 -0.54
CA LEU A 34 7.77 2.29 -0.36
C LEU A 34 8.20 2.40 1.10
N ARG A 35 7.46 1.79 2.04
CA ARG A 35 7.75 1.83 3.48
C ARG A 35 7.84 3.27 4.00
N GLY A 36 8.81 3.56 4.87
CA GLY A 36 9.01 4.89 5.42
C GLY A 36 8.15 5.21 6.65
N ASP A 37 7.62 4.20 7.36
CA ASP A 37 6.88 4.43 8.60
C ASP A 37 7.82 4.87 9.75
N GLN A 38 7.91 6.19 9.91
CA GLN A 38 8.68 6.84 10.96
C GLN A 38 7.86 7.16 12.21
N ARG A 39 6.70 6.50 12.42
CA ARG A 39 6.05 6.44 13.74
C ARG A 39 6.59 5.29 14.60
N THR A 40 7.31 4.34 13.98
CA THR A 40 7.97 3.22 14.66
C THR A 40 9.30 3.65 15.31
N GLN A 41 9.90 2.77 16.11
CA GLN A 41 11.17 3.01 16.80
C GLN A 41 12.12 1.80 16.71
N GLY A 42 13.38 1.99 17.07
CA GLY A 42 14.39 0.93 17.14
C GLY A 42 14.70 0.29 15.79
N GLU A 43 14.88 -1.03 15.77
CA GLU A 43 15.18 -1.77 14.54
C GLU A 43 14.08 -1.67 13.48
N LYS A 44 12.81 -1.56 13.91
CA LYS A 44 11.69 -1.44 12.96
C LYS A 44 11.80 -0.16 12.16
N SER A 45 12.06 0.98 12.80
CA SER A 45 12.27 2.26 12.12
C SER A 45 13.49 2.24 11.19
N ARG A 46 14.57 1.55 11.57
CA ARG A 46 15.75 1.36 10.69
C ARG A 46 15.40 0.54 9.45
N LYS A 47 14.60 -0.51 9.60
CA LYS A 47 14.12 -1.34 8.48
C LYS A 47 13.17 -0.55 7.58
N GLU A 48 12.30 0.30 8.12
CA GLU A 48 11.39 1.15 7.36
C GLU A 48 12.12 2.16 6.47
N GLY A 49 13.31 2.60 6.86
CA GLY A 49 14.16 3.47 6.04
C GLY A 49 13.67 4.91 5.95
N GLY A 50 14.03 5.59 4.85
CA GLY A 50 13.76 7.00 4.66
C GLY A 50 12.28 7.33 4.44
N LYS A 51 11.86 8.53 4.84
CA LYS A 51 10.51 9.05 4.57
C LYS A 51 10.43 9.51 3.12
N ILE A 52 9.48 8.98 2.36
CA ILE A 52 9.27 9.36 0.96
C ILE A 52 8.99 10.86 0.78
N PHE A 53 8.24 11.46 1.73
CA PHE A 53 7.90 12.88 1.69
C PHE A 53 8.66 13.72 2.73
N GLY A 54 9.82 13.25 3.23
CA GLY A 54 10.65 14.03 4.15
C GLY A 54 9.90 14.46 5.42
N SER A 55 9.85 15.76 5.73
CA SER A 55 9.10 16.30 6.88
C SER A 55 7.58 16.35 6.67
N GLY A 56 7.10 16.23 5.43
CA GLY A 56 5.67 16.36 5.09
C GLY A 56 4.82 15.15 5.49
N SER A 57 5.42 13.96 5.67
CA SER A 57 4.71 12.78 6.17
C SER A 57 5.65 11.83 6.91
N ARG A 58 5.11 11.15 7.92
CA ARG A 58 5.76 10.06 8.67
C ARG A 58 5.05 8.71 8.48
N ALA A 59 4.02 8.65 7.63
CA ALA A 59 3.27 7.42 7.37
C ALA A 59 4.05 6.48 6.44
N PRO A 60 3.79 5.17 6.50
CA PRO A 60 4.19 4.28 5.41
C PRO A 60 3.52 4.78 4.12
N ILE A 61 4.26 4.76 3.01
CA ILE A 61 3.75 5.20 1.72
C ILE A 61 3.71 4.02 0.76
N ALA A 62 2.65 3.94 -0.03
CA ALA A 62 2.54 2.98 -1.11
C ALA A 62 2.11 3.66 -2.41
N ILE A 63 2.63 3.15 -3.52
CA ILE A 63 2.08 3.42 -4.84
C ILE A 63 1.10 2.29 -5.16
N SER A 64 -0.09 2.63 -5.62
CA SER A 64 -1.12 1.66 -5.97
C SER A 64 -1.64 1.95 -7.36
N ILE A 65 -1.57 0.94 -8.24
CA ILE A 65 -2.16 0.96 -9.57
C ILE A 65 -3.26 -0.11 -9.59
N LEU A 66 -4.50 0.33 -9.76
CA LEU A 66 -5.69 -0.51 -9.77
C LEU A 66 -6.25 -0.54 -11.18
N VAL A 67 -6.33 -1.73 -11.77
CA VAL A 67 -6.79 -1.95 -13.15
C VAL A 67 -8.08 -2.76 -13.12
N LYS A 68 -9.07 -2.29 -13.89
CA LYS A 68 -10.33 -2.97 -14.12
C LYS A 68 -10.52 -3.13 -15.62
N ASP A 69 -10.64 -4.36 -16.09
CA ASP A 69 -10.71 -4.70 -17.51
C ASP A 69 -11.97 -5.49 -17.90
N GLY A 70 -12.79 -5.86 -16.91
CA GLY A 70 -14.05 -6.59 -17.13
C GLY A 70 -13.87 -8.10 -17.28
N SER A 71 -12.65 -8.62 -17.08
CA SER A 71 -12.42 -10.06 -16.99
C SER A 71 -12.86 -10.61 -15.62
N TYR A 72 -12.79 -11.93 -15.48
CA TYR A 72 -12.95 -12.63 -14.20
C TYR A 72 -11.61 -12.95 -13.52
N ASN A 73 -10.50 -12.41 -14.04
CA ASN A 73 -9.18 -12.61 -13.46
C ASN A 73 -8.97 -11.61 -12.32
N HIS A 74 -8.35 -12.08 -11.24
CA HIS A 74 -8.01 -11.27 -10.08
C HIS A 74 -6.60 -11.62 -9.60
N ASP A 75 -5.65 -10.73 -9.84
CA ASP A 75 -4.25 -10.91 -9.48
C ASP A 75 -3.71 -9.72 -8.69
N ILE A 76 -2.87 -10.03 -7.70
CA ILE A 76 -2.19 -9.04 -6.86
C ILE A 76 -0.68 -9.16 -7.10
N TYR A 77 -0.07 -8.06 -7.55
CA TYR A 77 1.37 -7.89 -7.69
C TYR A 77 1.88 -6.99 -6.58
N TYR A 78 2.66 -7.55 -5.65
CA TYR A 78 3.19 -6.83 -4.49
C TYR A 78 4.71 -6.78 -4.51
N ASN A 79 5.28 -5.60 -4.27
CA ASN A 79 6.72 -5.37 -4.08
C ASN A 79 6.98 -4.50 -2.85
#